data_AF-A0A1G0F8W2-F1
#
_entry.id   AF-A0A1G0F8W2-F1
#
_cell.length_a   1.000
_cell.length_b   1.000
_cell.length_c   1.000
_cell.angle_alpha   90.00
_cell.angle_beta   90.00
_cell.angle_gamma   90.00
#
_symmetry.space_group_name_H-M   'P 1'
#
loop_
_entity.id
_entity.type
_entity.pdbx_description
1 polymer ?
#
loop_
_entity_poly.entity_id
_entity_poly.type
_entity_poly.pdbx_seq_one_letter_code
_entity_poly.pdbx_strand_id
1 'polypeptide(L)'
;MYPLAQEVNIFARAGAAYIHSRTKNDSGLSKTRRAISPAYGLGVDFNITKKFVIDVSYNQVHGNSKIEPADLFGLGFYYHF
;
A
#
# COMPACT_ATOMS: atom_id res chain seq x y z
N MET A 1 -6.68 -34.19 6.37
CA MET A 1 -6.89 -32.78 6.80
C MET A 1 -5.90 -31.92 6.03
N TYR A 2 -6.37 -31.08 5.11
CA TYR A 2 -5.53 -30.04 4.52
C TYR A 2 -5.41 -28.90 5.54
N PRO A 3 -4.20 -28.44 5.90
CA PRO A 3 -4.05 -27.30 6.80
C PRO A 3 -4.50 -26.05 6.04
N LEU A 4 -5.79 -25.74 6.13
CA LEU A 4 -6.37 -24.49 5.62
C LEU A 4 -6.04 -23.40 6.65
N ALA A 5 -5.00 -22.62 6.36
CA ALA A 5 -4.60 -21.38 7.02
C ALA A 5 -4.43 -21.47 8.55
N GLN A 6 -3.24 -21.86 9.02
CA GLN A 6 -2.93 -21.83 10.46
C GLN A 6 -2.01 -20.70 10.91
N GLU A 7 -1.50 -19.88 9.99
CA GLU A 7 -0.62 -18.78 10.34
C GLU A 7 -1.18 -17.48 9.77
N VAL A 8 -1.68 -16.65 10.67
CA VAL A 8 -2.08 -15.27 10.42
C VAL A 8 -1.01 -14.39 11.06
N ASN A 9 -0.33 -13.58 10.24
CA ASN A 9 0.69 -12.65 10.73
C ASN A 9 0.16 -11.23 10.59
N ILE A 10 0.24 -10.45 11.67
CA ILE A 10 -0.12 -9.03 11.65
C ILE A 10 1.17 -8.24 11.50
N PHE A 11 1.17 -7.26 10.60
CA PHE A 11 2.32 -6.39 10.41
C PHE A 11 1.91 -4.91 10.40
N ALA A 12 2.89 -4.07 10.71
CA ALA A 12 2.80 -2.63 10.57
C ALA A 12 4.00 -2.13 9.75
N ARG A 13 3.79 -1.09 8.96
CA ARG A 13 4.82 -0.42 8.16
C ARG A 13 4.77 1.07 8.47
N ALA A 14 5.92 1.70 8.58
CA ALA A 14 6.04 3.15 8.73
C ALA A 14 7.28 3.62 7.95
N GLY A 15 7.17 4.76 7.27
CA GLY A 15 8.25 5.28 6.44
C GLY A 15 7.89 6.59 5.75
N ALA A 16 8.56 6.88 4.64
CA ALA A 16 8.31 8.03 3.81
C ALA A 16 8.02 7.60 2.36
N ALA A 17 7.00 8.22 1.76
CA ALA A 17 6.62 8.01 0.37
C ALA A 17 7.01 9.22 -0.48
N TYR A 18 7.63 8.96 -1.63
CA TYR A 18 7.84 9.97 -2.67
C TYR A 18 6.66 9.96 -3.64
N ILE A 19 5.91 11.05 -3.67
CA ILE A 19 4.68 11.18 -4.45
C ILE A 19 4.95 12.03 -5.69
N HIS A 20 4.60 11.50 -6.85
CA HIS A 20 4.66 12.22 -8.12
C HIS A 20 3.28 12.18 -8.79
N SER A 21 2.58 13.32 -8.78
CA SER A 21 1.24 13.45 -9.35
C SER A 21 1.27 14.32 -10.60
N ARG A 22 0.63 13.85 -11.68
CA ARG A 22 0.45 14.58 -12.94
C ARG A 22 -1.03 14.71 -13.23
N THR A 23 -1.54 15.94 -13.23
CA THR A 23 -2.89 16.26 -13.71
C THR A 23 -2.78 16.81 -15.13
N LYS A 24 -3.47 16.17 -16.08
CA LYS A 24 -3.68 16.71 -17.43
C LYS A 24 -5.11 17.24 -17.52
N ASN A 25 -5.28 18.50 -17.88
CA ASN A 25 -6.58 19.03 -18.29
C ASN A 25 -6.73 18.90 -19.81
N ASP A 26 -7.97 18.73 -20.28
CA ASP A 26 -8.32 18.70 -21.71
C ASP A 26 -7.86 19.95 -22.48
N SER A 27 -7.60 21.05 -21.77
CA SER A 27 -7.05 22.30 -22.30
C SER A 27 -5.54 22.25 -22.62
N GLY A 28 -4.86 21.10 -22.48
CA GLY A 28 -3.42 20.94 -22.75
C GLY A 28 -2.48 21.40 -21.63
N LEU A 29 -3.01 21.99 -20.55
CA LEU A 29 -2.24 22.38 -19.37
C LEU A 29 -1.97 21.14 -18.50
N SER A 30 -0.69 20.85 -18.25
CA SER A 30 -0.26 19.80 -17.33
C SER A 30 0.35 20.41 -16.06
N LYS A 31 -0.12 19.98 -14.89
CA LYS A 31 0.47 20.36 -13.59
C LYS A 31 1.14 19.14 -12.99
N THR A 32 2.45 19.24 -12.75
CA THR A 32 3.22 18.20 -12.04
C THR A 32 3.44 18.66 -10.61
N ARG A 33 3.09 17.82 -9.63
CA ARG A 33 3.37 18.04 -8.21
C ARG A 33 4.24 16.90 -7.68
N ARG A 34 5.24 17.26 -6.89
CA ARG A 34 6.16 16.33 -6.21
C ARG A 34 6.21 16.66 -4.73
N ALA A 35 6.13 15.66 -3.87
CA ALA A 35 6.42 15.84 -2.45
C ALA A 35 6.89 14.54 -1.81
N ILE A 36 7.53 14.66 -0.65
CA ILE A 36 7.82 13.57 0.25
C ILE A 36 6.85 13.71 1.41
N SER A 37 6.17 12.61 1.75
CA SER A 37 5.20 12.57 2.84
C SER A 37 5.46 11.35 3.72
N PRO A 38 5.23 11.44 5.04
CA PRO A 38 5.16 10.27 5.90
C PRO A 38 4.06 9.30 5.42
N ALA A 39 4.34 8.01 5.51
CA ALA A 39 3.40 6.95 5.18
C ALA A 39 3.43 5.87 6.27
N TYR A 40 2.27 5.34 6.59
CA TYR A 40 2.11 4.26 7.55
C TYR A 40 1.06 3.28 7.06
N GLY A 41 1.18 2.02 7.47
CA GLY A 41 0.26 0.98 7.05
C GLY A 41 0.20 -0.15 8.06
N LEU A 42 -0.91 -0.88 8.00
CA LEU A 42 -1.22 -2.03 8.84
C LEU A 42 -1.74 -3.12 7.91
N GLY A 43 -1.38 -4.38 8.16
CA GLY A 43 -1.84 -5.47 7.32
C GLY A 43 -1.83 -6.81 8.02
N VAL A 44 -2.44 -7.77 7.33
CA VAL A 44 -2.60 -9.13 7.80
C VAL A 44 -2.24 -10.07 6.65
N ASP A 45 -1.27 -10.95 6.91
CA ASP A 45 -0.86 -12.01 6.02
C ASP A 45 -1.52 -13.33 6.42
N PHE A 46 -2.13 -13.99 5.47
CA PHE A 46 -2.74 -15.31 5.59
C PHE A 46 -1.88 -16.32 4.83
N ASN A 47 -1.19 -17.20 5.56
CA ASN A 47 -0.41 -18.27 4.97
C ASN A 47 -1.35 -19.41 4.53
N ILE A 48 -1.74 -19.39 3.25
CA ILE A 48 -2.58 -20.44 2.65
C ILE A 48 -1.80 -21.75 2.56
N THR A 49 -0.50 -21.67 2.30
CA THR A 49 0.44 -22.80 2.28
C THR A 49 1.82 -22.28 2.68
N LYS A 50 2.77 -23.17 3.02
CA LYS A 50 4.18 -22.78 3.26
C LYS A 50 4.85 -22.00 2.12
N LYS A 51 4.22 -21.99 0.94
CA LYS A 51 4.68 -21.28 -0.25
C LYS A 51 3.81 -20.11 -0.67
N PHE A 52 2.55 -20.04 -0.22
CA PHE A 52 1.58 -19.08 -0.72
C PHE A 52 1.02 -18.25 0.42
N VAL A 53 1.12 -16.93 0.28
CA VAL A 53 0.65 -15.97 1.26
C VAL A 53 -0.28 -14.97 0.58
N ILE A 54 -1.43 -14.71 1.20
CA ILE A 54 -2.34 -13.65 0.81
C ILE A 54 -2.21 -12.52 1.83
N ASP A 55 -2.11 -11.28 1.37
CA ASP A 55 -1.99 -10.09 2.21
C ASP A 55 -3.21 -9.21 2.03
N VAL A 56 -3.73 -8.69 3.12
CA VAL A 56 -4.68 -7.59 3.12
C VAL A 56 -4.07 -6.47 3.94
N SER A 57 -3.85 -5.32 3.31
CA SER A 57 -3.23 -4.17 3.98
C SER A 57 -3.99 -2.87 3.76
N TYR A 58 -3.94 -2.01 4.77
CA TYR A 58 -4.38 -0.63 4.73
C TYR A 58 -3.15 0.28 4.86
N ASN A 59 -2.96 1.18 3.91
CA ASN A 59 -1.82 2.08 3.85
C ASN A 59 -2.33 3.51 3.73
N GLN A 60 -1.86 4.39 4.60
CA GLN A 60 -2.20 5.81 4.61
C GLN A 60 -0.94 6.62 4.36
N VAL A 61 -1.02 7.53 3.38
CA VAL A 61 0.01 8.52 3.08
C VAL A 61 -0.49 9.86 3.59
N HIS A 62 0.25 10.45 4.53
CA HIS A 62 -0.15 11.70 5.14
C HIS A 62 -0.04 12.84 4.12
N GLY A 63 -1.13 13.59 3.94
CA GLY A 63 -1.14 14.76 3.08
C GLY A 63 -0.24 15.87 3.63
N ASN A 64 0.21 16.76 2.77
CA ASN A 64 0.82 18.03 3.16
C ASN A 64 0.15 19.19 2.41
N SER A 65 0.62 20.43 2.61
CA SER A 65 0.06 21.64 1.97
C SER A 65 -0.03 21.61 0.43
N LYS A 66 0.60 20.63 -0.23
CA LYS A 66 0.66 20.48 -1.70
C LYS A 66 0.02 19.18 -2.20
N ILE A 67 -0.17 18.18 -1.35
CA ILE A 67 -0.67 16.85 -1.73
C ILE A 67 -1.68 16.38 -0.69
N GLU A 68 -2.88 16.01 -1.15
CA GLU A 68 -3.94 15.51 -0.28
C GLU A 68 -3.56 14.16 0.34
N PRO A 69 -4.05 13.85 1.55
CA PRO A 69 -3.88 12.53 2.13
C PRO A 69 -4.51 11.46 1.22
N ALA A 70 -3.91 10.29 1.20
CA ALA A 70 -4.38 9.18 0.40
C ALA A 70 -4.42 7.89 1.22
N ASP A 71 -5.56 7.22 1.16
CA ASP A 71 -5.79 5.92 1.78
C ASP A 71 -5.81 4.84 0.68
N LEU A 72 -5.01 3.80 0.87
CA LEU A 72 -4.88 2.68 -0.05
C LEU A 72 -5.19 1.37 0.67
N PHE A 73 -6.18 0.65 0.15
CA PHE A 73 -6.38 -0.76 0.48
C PHE A 73 -5.62 -1.61 -0.55
N GLY A 74 -4.76 -2.51 -0.05
CA GLY A 74 -3.98 -3.44 -0.84
C GLY A 74 -4.47 -4.87 -0.62
N LEU A 75 -4.58 -5.61 -1.72
CA LEU A 75 -4.70 -7.07 -1.72
C LEU A 75 -3.48 -7.63 -2.44
N GLY A 76 -2.66 -8.41 -1.73
CA GLY A 76 -1.41 -8.96 -2.23
C GLY A 76 -1.44 -10.48 -2.30
N PHE A 77 -0.65 -11.04 -3.21
CA PHE A 77 -0.37 -12.47 -3.29
C PHE A 77 1.13 -12.68 -3.43
N TYR A 78 1.72 -13.46 -2.53
CA TYR A 78 3.16 -13.71 -2.46
C TYR A 78 3.44 -15.20 -2.59
N TYR A 79 4.53 -15.50 -3.29
CA TYR A 79 5.06 -16.85 -3.42
C TYR A 79 6.46 -16.92 -2.83
N HIS A 80 6.65 -17.78 -1.84
CA HIS A 80 7.96 -18.10 -1.25
C HIS A 80 8.60 -19.26 -2.03
N PHE A 81 9.78 -19.02 -2.59
CA PHE A 81 10.63 -20.00 -3.28
C PHE A 81 11.50 -20.79 -2.30
#